data_AF-A0A344L8P7-F1
#
_entry.id   AF-A0A344L8P7-F1
#
_cell.length_a   1.000
_cell.length_b   1.000
_cell.length_c   1.000
_cell.angle_alpha   90.00
_cell.angle_beta   90.00
_cell.angle_gamma   90.00
#
_symmetry.space_group_name_H-M   'P 1'
#
loop_
_entity.id
_entity.type
_entity.pdbx_description
1 polymer ?
#
loop_
_entity_poly.entity_id
_entity_poly.type
_entity_poly.pdbx_seq_one_letter_code
_entity_poly.pdbx_strand_id
1 'polypeptide(L)'
;MTRGGVPMSAPQDPVESDPAALNSAEDLDEDRLRVDPLEEGIEPPEHWSGADRFGTTPAEQREGEPMAERLREEQPDVTADEVPEKPIAATPADELDETIDDQPGDIEPMAPEEGRVGRHTASDDLPQAADQAGGSIAETIRTPE
;
A
#
# COMPACT_ATOMS: atom_id res chain seq x y z
N MET A 1 -68.53 19.34 -3.60
CA MET A 1 -67.38 20.25 -3.40
C MET A 1 -66.19 19.43 -2.90
N THR A 2 -65.22 19.14 -3.77
CA THR A 2 -63.95 18.50 -3.42
C THR A 2 -63.07 19.51 -2.69
N ARG A 3 -62.68 19.25 -1.44
CA ARG A 3 -61.59 20.00 -0.79
C ARG A 3 -60.28 19.37 -1.24
N GLY A 4 -59.52 20.08 -2.07
CA GLY A 4 -58.16 19.73 -2.43
C GLY A 4 -57.26 19.85 -1.20
N GLY A 5 -56.54 18.78 -0.88
CA GLY A 5 -55.44 18.81 0.09
C GLY A 5 -54.23 19.49 -0.54
N VAL A 6 -53.67 20.46 0.17
CA VAL A 6 -52.34 21.01 -0.14
C VAL A 6 -51.33 20.01 0.42
N PRO A 7 -50.37 19.49 -0.36
CA PRO A 7 -49.31 18.68 0.22
C PRO A 7 -48.46 19.57 1.13
N MET A 8 -48.35 19.19 2.40
CA MET A 8 -47.35 19.75 3.31
C MET A 8 -45.99 19.37 2.75
N SER A 9 -45.29 20.35 2.15
CA SER A 9 -43.87 20.21 1.87
C SER A 9 -43.19 19.95 3.22
N ALA A 10 -42.49 18.83 3.35
CA ALA A 10 -41.59 18.61 4.47
C ALA A 10 -40.62 19.81 4.55
N PRO A 11 -40.23 20.27 5.77
CA PRO A 11 -39.14 21.23 5.88
C PRO A 11 -37.95 20.63 5.15
N GLN A 12 -37.45 21.34 4.14
CA GLN A 12 -36.22 20.95 3.45
C GLN A 12 -35.13 20.96 4.52
N ASP A 13 -34.35 19.88 4.65
CA ASP A 13 -33.20 19.94 5.54
C ASP A 13 -32.27 21.05 5.03
N PRO A 14 -31.71 21.90 5.91
CA PRO A 14 -30.93 23.07 5.49
C PRO A 14 -29.73 22.69 4.59
N VAL A 15 -29.25 21.45 4.72
CA VAL A 15 -28.21 20.86 3.87
C VAL A 15 -28.60 20.75 2.40
N GLU A 16 -29.89 20.57 2.06
CA GLU A 16 -30.35 20.47 0.67
C GLU A 16 -30.52 21.83 -0.02
N SER A 17 -30.65 22.91 0.76
CA SER A 17 -30.97 24.26 0.24
C SER A 17 -29.78 25.21 0.19
N ASP A 18 -28.73 24.95 0.98
CA ASP A 18 -27.51 25.77 1.02
C ASP A 18 -26.33 25.00 0.42
N PRO A 19 -25.79 25.41 -0.75
CA PRO A 19 -24.63 24.74 -1.34
C PRO A 19 -23.38 24.83 -0.45
N ALA A 20 -23.28 25.81 0.45
CA ALA A 20 -22.19 25.86 1.43
C ALA A 20 -22.35 24.79 2.52
N ALA A 21 -23.57 24.34 2.81
CA ALA A 21 -23.85 23.27 3.76
C ALA A 21 -23.65 21.85 3.19
N LEU A 22 -23.41 21.72 1.88
CA LEU A 22 -23.05 20.45 1.23
C LEU A 22 -21.55 20.14 1.31
N ASN A 23 -20.74 21.07 1.82
CA ASN A 23 -19.29 20.88 1.89
C ASN A 23 -18.89 20.27 3.24
N SER A 24 -18.98 18.94 3.35
CA SER A 24 -18.55 18.19 4.55
C SER A 24 -17.07 18.40 4.92
N ALA A 25 -16.24 18.92 3.99
CA ALA A 25 -14.85 19.24 4.31
C ALA A 25 -14.70 20.52 5.14
N GLU A 26 -15.57 21.52 4.97
CA GLU A 26 -15.56 22.76 5.75
C GLU A 26 -16.07 22.55 7.18
N ASP A 27 -16.94 21.54 7.40
CA ASP A 27 -17.38 21.19 8.76
C ASP A 27 -16.24 20.62 9.64
N LEU A 28 -15.12 20.23 9.04
CA LEU A 28 -13.93 19.71 9.71
C LEU A 28 -12.81 20.74 9.90
N ASP A 29 -13.03 22.01 9.51
CA ASP A 29 -12.05 23.06 9.73
C ASP A 29 -11.98 23.49 11.21
N GLU A 30 -10.86 24.11 11.59
CA GLU A 30 -10.60 24.59 12.96
C GLU A 30 -11.64 25.63 13.40
N ASP A 31 -12.03 26.52 12.48
CA ASP A 31 -12.97 27.62 12.76
C ASP A 31 -14.36 27.08 13.14
N ARG A 32 -14.79 25.98 12.53
CA ARG A 32 -16.09 25.33 12.75
C ARG A 32 -16.07 24.33 13.90
N LEU A 33 -15.01 23.53 14.00
CA LEU A 33 -14.82 22.61 15.12
C LEU A 33 -14.52 23.35 16.43
N ARG A 34 -14.02 24.60 16.33
CA ARG A 34 -13.56 25.42 17.46
C ARG A 34 -12.48 24.72 18.29
N VAL A 35 -11.74 23.85 17.64
CA VAL A 35 -10.57 23.15 18.17
C VAL A 35 -9.53 23.19 17.06
N ASP A 36 -8.28 23.49 17.40
CA ASP A 36 -7.16 23.27 16.49
C ASP A 36 -6.77 21.78 16.60
N PRO A 37 -6.91 20.97 15.53
CA PRO A 37 -6.48 19.57 15.54
C PRO A 37 -4.99 19.39 15.90
N LEU A 38 -4.17 20.44 15.76
CA LEU A 38 -2.76 20.47 16.12
C LEU A 38 -2.52 20.88 17.58
N GLU A 39 -3.51 21.44 18.30
CA GLU A 39 -3.35 21.90 19.69
C GLU A 39 -3.28 20.72 20.68
N GLU A 40 -3.99 19.62 20.41
CA GLU A 40 -3.86 18.37 21.18
C GLU A 40 -2.70 17.48 20.70
N GLY A 41 -1.91 17.93 19.72
CA GLY A 41 -0.94 17.13 18.96
C GLY A 41 -0.34 15.93 19.70
N ILE A 42 -0.35 14.75 19.07
CA ILE A 42 0.24 13.54 19.65
C ILE A 42 1.74 13.77 19.83
N GLU A 43 2.19 13.83 21.08
CA GLU A 43 3.62 13.80 21.40
C GLU A 43 4.14 12.39 21.09
N PRO A 44 5.05 12.25 20.10
CA PRO A 44 5.62 10.94 19.80
C PRO A 44 6.41 10.45 21.02
N PRO A 45 6.56 9.13 21.20
CA PRO A 45 7.32 8.59 22.31
C PRO A 45 8.74 9.17 22.33
N GLU A 46 9.17 9.67 23.50
CA GLU A 46 10.58 9.93 23.74
C GLU A 46 11.35 8.60 23.62
N HIS A 47 12.56 8.65 23.06
CA HIS A 47 13.43 7.47 22.85
C HIS A 47 12.95 6.46 21.80
N TRP A 48 12.50 6.92 20.64
CA TRP A 48 12.39 6.03 19.48
C TRP A 48 13.73 5.31 19.21
N SER A 49 13.67 4.02 18.93
CA SER A 49 14.81 3.24 18.45
C SER A 49 14.65 2.98 16.95
N GLY A 50 15.76 3.02 16.21
CA GLY A 50 15.75 2.61 14.81
C GLY A 50 15.42 1.12 14.66
N ALA A 51 14.91 0.73 13.49
CA ALA A 51 14.75 -0.68 13.14
C ALA A 51 16.13 -1.26 12.80
N ASP A 52 16.71 -2.02 13.72
CA ASP A 52 18.06 -2.59 13.60
C ASP A 52 18.08 -4.13 13.57
N ARG A 53 16.90 -4.77 13.44
CA ARG A 53 16.72 -6.23 13.48
C ARG A 53 17.47 -6.98 12.38
N PHE A 54 17.37 -6.54 11.13
CA PHE A 54 17.99 -7.22 9.98
C PHE A 54 18.33 -6.21 8.88
N GLY A 55 19.34 -6.50 8.06
CA GLY A 55 19.73 -5.67 6.90
C GLY A 55 20.58 -4.45 7.27
N THR A 56 21.09 -4.37 8.49
CA THR A 56 21.95 -3.28 8.94
C THR A 56 23.40 -3.47 8.50
N THR A 57 23.79 -4.69 8.14
CA THR A 57 25.13 -5.01 7.63
C THR A 57 25.15 -5.28 6.12
N PRO A 58 26.28 -5.02 5.43
CA PRO A 58 26.42 -5.36 4.02
C PRO A 58 26.31 -6.86 3.72
N ALA A 59 26.52 -7.74 4.70
CA ALA A 59 26.36 -9.17 4.54
C ALA A 59 24.86 -9.54 4.50
N GLU A 60 24.09 -9.07 5.47
CA GLU A 60 22.65 -9.29 5.55
C GLU A 60 21.91 -8.72 4.35
N GLN A 61 22.31 -7.56 3.82
CA GLN A 61 21.69 -7.00 2.62
C GLN A 61 21.93 -7.85 1.37
N ARG A 62 23.08 -8.55 1.29
CA ARG A 62 23.38 -9.46 0.17
C ARG A 62 22.66 -10.78 0.30
N GLU A 63 22.57 -11.29 1.52
CA GLU A 63 21.91 -12.57 1.80
C GLU A 63 20.39 -12.44 1.77
N GLY A 64 19.87 -11.27 2.19
CA GLY A 64 18.45 -11.04 2.39
C GLY A 64 17.92 -11.76 3.63
N GLU A 65 16.78 -11.29 4.13
CA GLU A 65 16.14 -11.93 5.27
C GLU A 65 15.54 -13.29 4.83
N PRO A 66 15.71 -14.36 5.63
CA PRO A 66 15.12 -15.65 5.28
C PRO A 66 13.59 -15.56 5.22
N MET A 67 13.00 -16.10 4.15
CA MET A 67 11.55 -16.09 3.89
C MET A 67 10.71 -16.62 5.08
N ALA A 68 11.23 -17.60 5.80
CA ALA A 68 10.56 -18.16 6.97
C ALA A 68 10.52 -17.21 8.18
N GLU A 69 11.42 -16.23 8.27
CA GLU A 69 11.33 -15.17 9.30
C GLU A 69 10.22 -14.19 8.91
N ARG A 70 10.25 -13.67 7.68
CA ARG A 70 9.20 -12.80 7.15
C ARG A 70 7.79 -13.38 7.32
N LEU A 71 7.59 -14.66 6.98
CA LEU A 71 6.29 -15.33 7.14
C LEU A 71 5.86 -15.50 8.60
N ARG A 72 6.80 -15.55 9.54
CA ARG A 72 6.47 -15.62 10.98
C ARG A 72 6.05 -14.28 11.55
N GLU A 73 6.48 -13.18 10.94
CA GLU A 73 6.09 -11.82 11.33
C GLU A 73 4.70 -11.45 10.82
N GLU A 74 4.27 -12.06 9.71
CA GLU A 74 2.95 -11.81 9.12
C GLU A 74 1.81 -12.43 9.96
N GLN A 75 0.73 -11.67 10.11
CA GLN A 75 -0.53 -12.15 10.68
C GLN A 75 -1.59 -12.15 9.57
N PRO A 76 -2.27 -13.28 9.29
CA PRO A 76 -3.34 -13.31 8.29
C PRO A 76 -4.52 -12.45 8.70
N ASP A 77 -4.96 -11.56 7.81
CA ASP A 77 -6.16 -10.72 8.02
C ASP A 77 -7.47 -11.54 7.97
N VAL A 78 -7.44 -12.69 7.31
CA VAL A 78 -8.56 -13.63 7.17
C VAL A 78 -8.15 -15.00 7.69
N THR A 79 -9.13 -15.74 8.21
CA THR A 79 -8.95 -17.17 8.47
C THR A 79 -8.71 -17.87 7.14
N ALA A 80 -7.61 -18.63 7.04
CA ALA A 80 -7.40 -19.49 5.89
C ALA A 80 -8.57 -20.47 5.74
N ASP A 81 -9.11 -20.57 4.53
CA ASP A 81 -10.09 -21.59 4.21
C ASP A 81 -9.48 -22.99 4.36
N GLU A 82 -10.35 -23.97 4.61
CA GLU A 82 -9.93 -25.36 4.74
C GLU A 82 -9.39 -25.85 3.39
N VAL A 83 -8.08 -26.10 3.33
CA VAL A 83 -7.45 -26.59 2.10
C VAL A 83 -7.94 -28.02 1.85
N PRO A 84 -8.60 -28.30 0.70
CA PRO A 84 -9.14 -29.63 0.43
C PRO A 84 -8.00 -30.67 0.31
N GLU A 85 -8.27 -31.91 0.73
CA GLU A 85 -7.29 -33.01 0.69
C GLU A 85 -6.76 -33.29 -0.72
N LYS A 86 -7.54 -32.96 -1.75
CA LYS A 86 -7.15 -33.03 -3.16
C LYS A 86 -7.27 -31.65 -3.80
N PRO A 87 -6.30 -31.25 -4.64
CA PRO A 87 -6.42 -30.06 -5.46
C PRO A 87 -7.68 -30.13 -6.34
N ILE A 88 -8.34 -28.99 -6.54
CA ILE A 88 -9.52 -28.86 -7.41
C ILE A 88 -9.20 -29.38 -8.83
N ALA A 89 -8.01 -29.07 -9.34
CA ALA A 89 -7.54 -29.53 -10.66
C ALA A 89 -7.45 -31.08 -10.79
N ALA A 90 -7.35 -31.80 -9.68
CA ALA A 90 -7.31 -33.26 -9.64
C ALA A 90 -8.65 -33.89 -9.20
N THR A 91 -9.67 -33.08 -8.96
CA THR A 91 -11.00 -33.52 -8.52
C THR A 91 -11.87 -33.83 -9.74
N PRO A 92 -12.51 -35.02 -9.82
CA PRO A 92 -13.40 -35.37 -10.92
C PRO A 92 -14.58 -34.41 -11.04
N ALA A 93 -15.05 -34.17 -12.27
CA ALA A 93 -16.13 -33.20 -12.53
C ALA A 93 -17.44 -33.50 -11.78
N ASP A 94 -17.74 -34.79 -11.53
CA ASP A 94 -18.94 -35.20 -10.81
C ASP A 94 -18.87 -34.96 -9.28
N GLU A 95 -17.67 -34.66 -8.75
CA GLU A 95 -17.41 -34.36 -7.34
C GLU A 95 -17.25 -32.85 -7.08
N LEU A 96 -17.24 -32.02 -8.13
CA LEU A 96 -17.20 -30.56 -8.02
C LEU A 96 -18.62 -30.04 -7.71
N ASP A 97 -18.71 -29.08 -6.80
CA ASP A 97 -19.95 -28.36 -6.54
C ASP A 97 -20.13 -27.17 -7.50
N GLU A 98 -21.24 -26.44 -7.36
CA GLU A 98 -21.54 -25.26 -8.18
C GLU A 98 -20.84 -23.98 -7.69
N THR A 99 -20.02 -24.07 -6.63
CA THR A 99 -19.25 -22.93 -6.15
C THR A 99 -18.04 -22.71 -7.06
N ILE A 100 -17.90 -21.48 -7.53
CA ILE A 100 -16.73 -21.07 -8.31
C ILE A 100 -15.81 -20.37 -7.33
N ASP A 101 -14.67 -21.00 -7.04
CA ASP A 101 -13.56 -20.29 -6.42
C ASP A 101 -13.07 -19.22 -7.39
N ASP A 102 -13.06 -17.97 -6.94
CA ASP A 102 -12.43 -16.86 -7.64
C ASP A 102 -10.91 -17.05 -7.51
N GLN A 103 -10.34 -17.96 -8.30
CA GLN A 103 -8.90 -18.00 -8.45
C GLN A 103 -8.47 -16.68 -9.10
N PRO A 104 -7.47 -15.97 -8.55
CA PRO A 104 -6.81 -14.92 -9.32
C PRO A 104 -6.32 -15.56 -10.62
N GLY A 105 -6.86 -15.08 -11.74
CA GLY A 105 -6.55 -15.60 -13.06
C GLY A 105 -5.04 -15.59 -13.30
N ASP A 106 -4.54 -16.72 -13.79
CA ASP A 106 -3.19 -16.95 -14.31
C ASP A 106 -2.04 -16.82 -13.30
N ILE A 107 -1.93 -17.80 -12.39
CA ILE A 107 -0.59 -18.27 -12.03
C ILE A 107 -0.16 -19.25 -13.13
N GLU A 108 0.42 -18.72 -14.21
CA GLU A 108 1.19 -19.52 -15.14
C GLU A 108 2.19 -20.37 -14.33
N PRO A 109 2.17 -21.71 -14.42
CA PRO A 109 3.19 -22.51 -13.77
C PRO A 109 4.52 -22.06 -14.36
N MET A 110 5.35 -21.39 -13.56
CA MET A 110 6.73 -21.10 -13.92
C MET A 110 7.39 -22.46 -14.18
N ALA A 111 7.46 -22.86 -15.44
CA ALA A 111 8.37 -23.90 -15.85
C ALA A 111 9.74 -23.47 -15.32
N PRO A 112 10.52 -24.36 -14.68
CA PRO A 112 11.90 -24.02 -14.36
C PRO A 112 12.53 -23.54 -15.67
N GLU A 113 13.04 -22.31 -15.68
CA GLU A 113 13.70 -21.74 -16.84
C GLU A 113 14.95 -22.59 -17.08
N GLU A 114 14.81 -23.65 -17.89
CA GLU A 114 15.93 -24.43 -18.39
C GLU A 114 16.66 -23.55 -19.40
N GLY A 115 17.50 -22.66 -18.88
CA GLY A 115 18.68 -22.17 -19.56
C GLY A 115 18.50 -20.92 -20.41
N ARG A 116 18.34 -19.76 -19.77
CA ARG A 116 18.96 -18.52 -20.27
C ARG A 116 19.17 -17.44 -19.20
N VAL A 117 19.82 -17.77 -18.09
CA VAL A 117 20.66 -16.77 -17.41
C VAL A 117 21.98 -16.67 -18.17
N GLY A 118 21.96 -15.87 -19.23
CA GLY A 118 23.18 -15.28 -19.75
C GLY A 118 23.81 -14.51 -18.61
N ARG A 119 24.78 -15.12 -17.94
CA ARG A 119 25.74 -14.43 -17.08
C ARG A 119 26.22 -13.24 -17.89
N HIS A 120 25.87 -12.03 -17.47
CA HIS A 120 26.51 -10.83 -17.99
C HIS A 120 28.00 -10.97 -17.66
N THR A 121 28.75 -11.52 -18.62
CA THR A 121 30.19 -11.59 -18.58
C THR A 121 30.67 -10.16 -18.65
N ALA A 122 31.45 -9.78 -17.64
CA ALA A 122 32.22 -8.55 -17.58
C ALA A 122 32.81 -8.19 -18.94
N SER A 123 32.47 -7.01 -19.45
CA SER A 123 33.28 -6.15 -20.33
C SER A 123 32.43 -4.97 -20.82
N ASP A 124 32.20 -3.98 -19.94
CA ASP A 124 32.16 -2.59 -20.39
C ASP A 124 33.26 -1.86 -19.64
N ASP A 125 34.33 -1.63 -20.39
CA ASP A 125 35.64 -1.13 -19.99
C ASP A 125 35.56 0.40 -19.87
N LEU A 126 35.15 0.92 -18.72
CA LEU A 126 35.39 2.32 -18.36
C LEU A 126 35.94 2.40 -16.93
N PRO A 127 37.15 2.96 -16.71
CA PRO A 127 37.66 3.19 -15.37
C PRO A 127 36.88 4.34 -14.72
N GLN A 128 35.80 4.00 -14.01
CA GLN A 128 35.18 4.90 -13.04
C GLN A 128 35.95 4.76 -11.73
N ALA A 129 36.96 5.62 -11.56
CA ALA A 129 37.65 5.75 -10.29
C ALA A 129 36.64 6.25 -9.23
N ALA A 130 36.40 5.42 -8.21
CA ALA A 130 35.47 5.67 -7.12
C ALA A 130 35.99 6.68 -6.07
N ASP A 131 37.12 7.34 -6.33
CA ASP A 131 37.78 8.27 -5.40
C ASP A 131 37.26 9.72 -5.50
N GLN A 132 36.22 9.97 -6.32
CA GLN A 132 35.63 11.29 -6.46
C GLN A 132 34.33 11.39 -5.66
N ALA A 133 34.42 11.94 -4.45
CA ALA A 133 33.27 12.32 -3.65
C ALA A 133 32.59 13.56 -4.25
N GLY A 134 31.29 13.48 -4.50
CA GLY A 134 30.41 14.63 -4.73
C GLY A 134 30.39 15.14 -6.17
N GLY A 135 29.38 14.74 -6.95
CA GLY A 135 28.99 15.50 -8.13
C GLY A 135 28.55 16.90 -7.70
N SER A 136 29.33 17.92 -8.05
CA SER A 136 29.02 19.33 -7.78
C SER A 136 27.78 19.80 -8.54
N ILE A 137 26.60 19.68 -7.91
CA ILE A 137 25.48 20.59 -8.19
C ILE A 137 25.57 21.89 -7.36
N ALA A 138 26.53 21.98 -6.44
CA ALA A 138 26.67 23.11 -5.52
C ALA A 138 27.36 24.35 -6.13
N GLU A 139 28.07 24.23 -7.26
CA GLU A 139 28.83 25.35 -7.84
C GLU A 139 27.93 26.31 -8.65
N THR A 140 26.88 25.81 -9.29
CA THR A 140 26.00 26.62 -10.18
C THR A 140 25.21 27.70 -9.45
N ILE A 141 25.01 27.58 -8.13
CA ILE A 141 24.14 28.47 -7.35
C ILE A 141 24.88 29.59 -6.60
N ARG A 142 26.22 29.67 -6.67
CA ARG A 142 27.00 30.63 -5.86
C ARG A 142 27.48 31.89 -6.58
N THR A 143 27.31 32.00 -7.89
CA THR A 143 27.76 33.21 -8.62
C THR A 143 26.56 34.03 -9.10
N PRO A 144 26.17 35.13 -8.41
CA PRO A 144 25.30 36.13 -9.03
C PRO A 144 26.06 36.86 -10.15
N GLU A 145 25.35 37.19 -11.24
CA GLU A 145 25.84 38.10 -12.29
C GLU A 145 26.15 39.51 -11.76
#